data_AF-E8URR1-F1
#
_entry.id   AF-E8URR1-F1
#
_cell.length_a   1.000
_cell.length_b   1.000
_cell.length_c   1.000
_cell.angle_alpha   90.00
_cell.angle_beta   90.00
_cell.angle_gamma   90.00
#
_symmetry.space_group_name_H-M   'P 1'
#
loop_
_entity.id
_entity.type
_entity.pdbx_description
1 polymer ?
#
loop_
_entity_poly.entity_id
_entity_poly.type
_entity_poly.pdbx_seq_one_letter_code
_entity_poly.pdbx_strand_id
1 'polypeptide(L)'
;MKAVVVQKEKNKTYVMTEKGEFKCLKNLQNVDIGETIELNENFVAFKPIAKILIAASILLALIFTIINFKSAEVYAYVYIDINPSIEVLIDKNGKIISANPINEDGKKILKNLSYKGLDITTFINQTVEESQKLGFLKEDDAVIITTVPIKNSPIINEQIQKAINNIKKINTNVQIETLKSNETQREEAKKEKVSPGRLIIWQKAKEEGIEIPKDKLNNSESFKELQQAYTKKIKEKEIEMKNFNPPNKEDEKNYDNKNKSSNSSEIKNKSNNEKIKGENSDNFSDFNQQKEDESENSSKKESTTKVESPYCNSKNADKEIKDGHNENQN
;
A
#
# COMPACT_ATOMS: atom_id res chain seq x y z
N MET A 1 5.15 39.41 52.78
CA MET A 1 4.95 40.87 52.51
C MET A 1 3.55 41.25 52.96
N LYS A 2 3.33 42.35 53.71
CA LYS A 2 1.97 42.78 54.07
C LYS A 2 1.30 43.55 52.92
N ALA A 3 -0.01 43.41 52.80
CA ALA A 3 -0.83 44.14 51.84
C ALA A 3 -2.23 44.39 52.40
N VAL A 4 -2.83 45.52 52.05
CA VAL A 4 -4.18 45.90 52.46
C VAL A 4 -5.17 45.56 51.36
N VAL A 5 -6.30 44.95 51.69
CA VAL A 5 -7.38 44.66 50.74
C VAL A 5 -8.07 45.96 50.33
N VAL A 6 -8.05 46.28 49.05
CA VAL A 6 -8.63 47.52 48.49
C VAL A 6 -9.99 47.26 47.86
N GLN A 7 -10.15 46.14 47.17
CA GLN A 7 -11.37 45.83 46.44
C GLN A 7 -11.58 44.32 46.32
N LYS A 8 -12.85 43.90 46.32
CA LYS A 8 -13.25 42.51 46.17
C LYS A 8 -14.23 42.34 45.00
N GLU A 9 -13.96 41.36 44.15
CA GLU A 9 -14.85 40.85 43.11
C GLU A 9 -15.14 39.37 43.36
N LYS A 10 -16.11 38.80 42.64
CA LYS A 10 -16.60 37.42 42.84
C LYS A 10 -15.50 36.36 42.97
N ASN A 11 -14.44 36.43 42.15
CA ASN A 11 -13.32 35.48 42.16
C ASN A 11 -11.93 36.14 42.27
N LYS A 12 -11.89 37.45 42.61
CA LYS A 12 -10.65 38.22 42.64
C LYS A 12 -10.64 39.18 43.82
N THR A 13 -9.50 39.32 44.48
CA THR A 13 -9.27 40.31 45.52
C THR A 13 -8.08 41.17 45.11
N TYR A 14 -8.25 42.48 45.15
CA TYR A 14 -7.23 43.46 44.82
C TYR A 14 -6.63 44.00 46.11
N VAL A 15 -5.32 43.94 46.21
CA VAL A 15 -4.59 44.35 47.43
C VAL A 15 -3.49 45.34 47.08
N MET A 16 -3.25 46.30 47.97
CA MET A 16 -2.15 47.26 47.87
C MET A 16 -1.07 46.88 48.87
N THR A 17 0.13 46.62 48.36
CA THR A 17 1.27 46.25 49.19
C THR A 17 1.88 47.46 49.89
N GLU A 18 2.71 47.24 50.92
CA GLU A 18 3.45 48.31 51.62
C GLU A 18 4.34 49.16 50.69
N LYS A 19 4.70 48.64 49.51
CA LYS A 19 5.47 49.36 48.49
C LYS A 19 4.60 50.18 47.52
N GLY A 20 3.28 50.24 47.75
CA GLY A 20 2.32 50.91 46.87
C GLY A 20 1.96 50.12 45.60
N GLU A 21 2.40 48.86 45.46
CA GLU A 21 2.04 48.02 44.32
C GLU A 21 0.63 47.45 44.49
N PHE A 22 -0.19 47.50 43.44
CA PHE A 22 -1.48 46.81 43.39
C PHE A 22 -1.30 45.38 42.84
N LYS A 23 -1.80 44.36 43.55
CA LYS A 23 -1.76 42.95 43.14
C LYS A 23 -3.16 42.34 43.12
N CYS A 24 -3.41 41.45 42.16
CA CYS A 24 -4.67 40.71 42.02
C CYS A 24 -4.49 39.26 42.49
N LEU A 25 -5.28 38.87 43.49
CA LEU A 25 -5.28 37.54 44.09
C LEU A 25 -6.52 36.77 43.65
N LYS A 26 -6.37 35.51 43.25
CA LYS A 26 -7.51 34.64 42.93
C LYS A 26 -7.88 33.79 44.14
N ASN A 27 -9.19 33.60 44.37
CA ASN A 27 -9.74 32.67 45.36
C ASN A 27 -9.31 32.91 46.82
N LEU A 28 -9.05 34.16 47.19
CA LEU A 28 -8.86 34.51 48.60
C LEU A 28 -10.23 34.59 49.28
N GLN A 29 -10.49 33.69 50.23
CA GLN A 29 -11.74 33.62 50.99
C GLN A 29 -11.55 34.22 52.39
N ASN A 30 -12.65 34.70 52.98
CA ASN A 30 -12.70 35.21 54.36
C ASN A 30 -11.78 36.41 54.64
N VAL A 31 -11.74 37.36 53.71
CA VAL A 31 -11.08 38.65 53.90
C VAL A 31 -12.02 39.80 53.55
N ASP A 32 -11.90 40.90 54.28
CA ASP A 32 -12.71 42.11 54.13
C ASP A 32 -11.90 43.30 53.60
N ILE A 33 -12.60 44.27 52.98
CA ILE A 33 -11.97 45.49 52.47
C ILE A 33 -11.39 46.28 53.66
N GLY A 34 -10.14 46.70 53.55
CA GLY A 34 -9.38 47.38 54.61
C GLY A 34 -8.56 46.44 55.50
N GLU A 35 -8.74 45.12 55.39
CA GLU A 35 -7.95 44.14 56.15
C GLU A 35 -6.50 44.06 55.64
N THR A 36 -5.53 43.93 56.55
CA THR A 36 -4.13 43.69 56.21
C THR A 36 -3.84 42.19 56.21
N ILE A 37 -3.43 41.67 55.06
CA ILE A 37 -3.09 40.26 54.85
C ILE A 37 -1.60 40.08 54.59
N GLU A 38 -1.06 38.93 54.98
CA GLU A 38 0.30 38.54 54.62
C GLU A 38 0.30 37.78 53.29
N LEU A 39 0.92 38.37 52.29
CA LEU A 39 1.18 37.75 51.00
C LEU A 39 2.46 36.92 51.08
N ASN A 40 2.32 35.64 50.72
CA ASN A 40 3.44 34.80 50.38
C ASN A 40 3.95 35.22 48.99
N GLU A 41 5.26 35.46 48.84
CA GLU A 41 5.85 36.01 47.60
C GLU A 41 5.80 35.02 46.41
N ASN A 42 5.39 33.78 46.67
CA ASN A 42 5.30 32.71 45.68
C ASN A 42 4.01 32.76 44.84
N PHE A 43 3.69 33.93 44.26
CA PHE A 43 2.68 34.01 43.20
C PHE A 43 3.25 33.43 41.91
N VAL A 44 3.18 32.10 41.80
CA VAL A 44 3.48 31.40 40.55
C VAL A 44 2.39 31.78 39.55
N ALA A 45 2.71 32.71 38.65
CA ALA A 45 1.90 32.94 37.47
C ALA A 45 1.81 31.61 36.71
N PHE A 46 0.62 31.00 36.70
CA PHE A 46 0.35 29.82 35.87
C PHE A 46 0.57 30.21 34.40
N LYS A 47 1.77 29.96 33.90
CA LYS A 47 2.08 30.07 32.46
C LYS A 47 1.12 29.13 31.72
N PRO A 48 0.64 29.48 30.51
CA PRO A 48 -0.34 28.69 29.76
C PRO A 48 0.30 27.43 29.14
N ILE A 49 1.06 26.68 29.92
CA ILE A 49 1.78 25.46 29.53
C ILE A 49 0.79 24.44 28.95
N ALA A 50 -0.42 24.36 29.51
CA ALA A 50 -1.49 23.51 28.99
C ALA A 50 -1.88 23.86 27.54
N LYS A 51 -1.93 25.14 27.16
CA LYS A 51 -2.27 25.55 25.79
C LYS A 51 -1.14 25.21 24.81
N ILE A 52 0.11 25.34 25.26
CA ILE A 52 1.29 24.98 24.47
C ILE A 52 1.34 23.47 24.23
N LEU A 53 1.06 22.67 25.27
CA LEU A 53 1.02 21.20 25.16
C LEU A 53 -0.09 20.72 24.21
N ILE A 54 -1.28 21.33 24.28
CA ILE A 54 -2.38 21.01 23.36
C ILE A 54 -1.97 21.34 21.91
N ALA A 55 -1.43 22.53 21.65
CA ALA A 55 -0.98 22.91 20.31
C ALA A 55 0.13 21.99 19.78
N ALA A 56 1.08 21.61 20.63
CA ALA A 56 2.15 20.66 20.27
C ALA A 56 1.60 19.27 19.95
N SER A 57 0.60 18.79 20.70
CA SER A 57 -0.04 17.48 20.44
C SER A 57 -0.77 17.43 19.10
N ILE A 58 -1.46 18.51 18.73
CA ILE A 58 -2.16 18.62 17.44
C ILE A 58 -1.15 18.66 16.30
N LEU A 59 -0.06 19.43 16.46
CA LEU A 59 1.00 19.49 15.47
C LEU A 59 1.68 18.13 15.26
N LEU A 60 1.97 17.41 16.35
CA LEU A 60 2.51 16.05 16.29
C LEU A 60 1.54 15.08 15.60
N ALA A 61 0.25 15.15 15.89
CA ALA A 61 -0.76 14.33 15.21
C ALA A 61 -0.83 14.65 13.71
N LEU A 62 -0.77 15.92 13.32
CA LEU A 62 -0.74 16.33 11.90
C LEU A 62 0.52 15.84 11.19
N ILE A 63 1.70 16.01 11.78
CA ILE A 63 2.96 15.50 11.23
C ILE A 63 2.90 13.98 11.08
N PHE A 64 2.39 13.27 12.10
CA PHE A 64 2.22 11.82 12.04
C PHE A 64 1.28 11.41 10.89
N THR A 65 0.16 12.12 10.69
CA THR A 65 -0.72 11.83 9.54
C THR A 65 -0.02 12.03 8.21
N ILE A 66 0.74 13.12 8.03
CA ILE A 66 1.44 13.43 6.77
C ILE A 66 2.53 12.40 6.46
N ILE A 67 3.32 11.98 7.46
CA ILE A 67 4.38 10.98 7.29
C ILE A 67 3.79 9.62 6.87
N ASN A 68 2.63 9.27 7.41
CA ASN A 68 1.92 8.04 7.05
C ASN A 68 1.11 8.17 5.74
N PHE A 69 0.87 9.39 5.26
CA PHE A 69 0.17 9.67 3.99
C PHE A 69 1.09 9.66 2.77
N LYS A 70 2.12 8.81 2.75
CA LYS A 70 2.86 8.56 1.50
C LYS A 70 1.94 7.87 0.51
N SER A 71 1.79 8.45 -0.68
CA SER A 71 1.06 7.81 -1.78
C SER A 71 1.66 6.43 -2.05
N ALA A 72 0.83 5.39 -1.99
CA ALA A 72 1.29 4.04 -2.28
C ALA A 72 1.81 3.99 -3.71
N GLU A 73 3.10 3.66 -3.86
CA GLU A 73 3.73 3.52 -5.16
C GLU A 73 3.32 2.19 -5.79
N VAL A 74 2.91 2.22 -7.06
CA VAL A 74 2.54 1.02 -7.81
C VAL A 74 3.80 0.24 -8.19
N TYR A 75 3.87 -1.02 -7.80
CA TYR A 75 4.98 -1.92 -8.14
C TYR A 75 4.63 -2.91 -9.25
N ALA A 76 3.36 -3.29 -9.35
CA ALA A 76 2.88 -4.15 -10.42
C ALA A 76 1.38 -3.94 -10.67
N TYR A 77 0.96 -4.33 -11.87
CA TYR A 77 -0.43 -4.58 -12.20
C TYR A 77 -0.68 -6.09 -12.23
N VAL A 78 -1.78 -6.51 -11.63
CA VAL A 78 -2.26 -7.90 -11.69
C VAL A 78 -3.64 -7.89 -12.31
N TYR A 79 -3.82 -8.70 -13.34
CA TYR A 79 -5.10 -8.87 -14.03
C TYR A 79 -5.66 -10.22 -13.69
N ILE A 80 -6.94 -10.26 -13.32
CA ILE A 80 -7.66 -11.49 -13.01
C ILE A 80 -8.78 -11.63 -14.04
N ASP A 81 -8.64 -12.61 -14.92
CA ASP A 81 -9.55 -12.89 -16.04
C ASP A 81 -10.23 -14.24 -15.81
N ILE A 82 -11.47 -14.19 -15.30
CA ILE A 82 -12.34 -15.35 -15.07
C ILE A 82 -13.50 -15.35 -16.07
N ASN A 83 -13.84 -14.16 -16.59
CA ASN A 83 -15.18 -13.72 -17.05
C ASN A 83 -16.08 -13.32 -15.88
N PRO A 84 -15.52 -12.55 -14.94
CA PRO A 84 -15.21 -11.14 -15.28
C PRO A 84 -13.73 -10.79 -15.44
N SER A 85 -13.40 -9.53 -15.77
CA SER A 85 -12.01 -9.05 -15.91
C SER A 85 -11.74 -7.82 -15.03
N ILE A 86 -10.69 -7.90 -14.21
CA ILE A 86 -10.34 -6.89 -13.19
C ILE A 86 -8.84 -6.56 -13.29
N GLU A 87 -8.51 -5.28 -13.32
CA GLU A 87 -7.15 -4.74 -13.12
C GLU A 87 -6.93 -4.44 -11.64
N VAL A 88 -5.80 -4.84 -11.07
CA VAL A 88 -5.43 -4.58 -9.69
C VAL A 88 -4.05 -3.92 -9.65
N LEU A 89 -3.97 -2.79 -8.97
CA LEU A 89 -2.72 -2.07 -8.71
C LEU A 89 -2.23 -2.46 -7.33
N ILE A 90 -0.99 -2.93 -7.24
CA ILE A 90 -0.40 -3.37 -5.97
C ILE A 90 0.91 -2.66 -5.65
N ASP A 91 1.16 -2.47 -4.36
CA ASP A 91 2.41 -1.90 -3.84
C ASP A 91 3.53 -2.97 -3.72
N LYS A 92 4.69 -2.55 -3.20
CA LYS A 92 5.86 -3.43 -3.03
C LYS A 92 5.63 -4.67 -2.18
N ASN A 93 4.65 -4.62 -1.27
CA ASN A 93 4.30 -5.68 -0.34
C ASN A 93 3.08 -6.49 -0.85
N GLY A 94 2.64 -6.24 -2.09
CA GLY A 94 1.44 -6.82 -2.67
C GLY A 94 0.14 -6.36 -1.99
N LYS A 95 0.14 -5.20 -1.34
CA LYS A 95 -1.09 -4.57 -0.87
C LYS A 95 -1.77 -3.84 -2.00
N ILE A 96 -3.09 -3.99 -2.08
CA ILE A 96 -3.88 -3.38 -3.14
C ILE A 96 -4.03 -1.88 -2.90
N ILE A 97 -3.63 -1.12 -3.91
CA ILE A 97 -3.80 0.33 -3.99
C ILE A 97 -5.19 0.64 -4.56
N SER A 98 -5.56 -0.04 -5.64
CA SER A 98 -6.86 0.07 -6.30
C SER A 98 -7.18 -1.20 -7.11
N ALA A 99 -8.47 -1.43 -7.35
CA ALA A 99 -8.97 -2.42 -8.28
C ALA A 99 -9.97 -1.76 -9.23
N ASN A 100 -9.80 -1.98 -10.54
CA ASN A 100 -10.59 -1.36 -11.60
C ASN A 100 -11.25 -2.46 -12.44
N PRO A 101 -12.56 -2.37 -12.71
CA PRO A 101 -13.23 -3.30 -13.60
C PRO A 101 -12.86 -3.00 -15.06
N ILE A 102 -12.51 -4.03 -15.83
CA ILE A 102 -12.23 -3.90 -17.27
C ILE A 102 -13.52 -4.06 -18.09
N ASN A 103 -14.42 -4.95 -17.64
CA ASN A 103 -15.72 -5.17 -18.26
C ASN A 103 -16.89 -5.00 -17.27
N GLU A 104 -18.13 -4.99 -17.78
CA GLU A 104 -19.33 -4.79 -16.96
C GLU A 104 -19.50 -5.87 -15.89
N ASP A 105 -19.13 -7.11 -16.18
CA ASP A 105 -19.18 -8.17 -15.18
C ASP A 105 -18.16 -7.92 -14.05
N GLY A 106 -17.04 -7.25 -14.34
CA GLY A 106 -16.00 -6.94 -13.36
C GLY A 106 -16.52 -5.98 -12.29
N LYS A 107 -17.42 -5.06 -12.70
CA LYS A 107 -18.11 -4.16 -11.76
C LYS A 107 -18.98 -4.93 -10.77
N LYS A 108 -19.63 -6.01 -11.22
CA LYS A 108 -20.50 -6.83 -10.38
C LYS A 108 -19.71 -7.52 -9.25
N ILE A 109 -18.52 -8.02 -9.55
CA ILE A 109 -17.62 -8.60 -8.54
C ILE A 109 -17.12 -7.53 -7.58
N LEU A 110 -16.55 -6.43 -8.10
CA LEU A 110 -15.94 -5.40 -7.26
C LEU A 110 -16.95 -4.70 -6.34
N LYS A 111 -18.23 -4.66 -6.69
CA LYS A 111 -19.29 -4.11 -5.84
C LYS A 111 -19.43 -4.85 -4.50
N ASN A 112 -19.09 -6.14 -4.46
CA ASN A 112 -19.25 -6.98 -3.27
C ASN A 112 -17.94 -7.19 -2.50
N LEU A 113 -16.82 -6.60 -2.97
CA LEU A 113 -15.50 -6.81 -2.39
C LEU A 113 -14.90 -5.51 -1.87
N SER A 114 -14.45 -5.52 -0.61
CA SER A 114 -13.53 -4.50 -0.10
C SER A 114 -12.11 -4.89 -0.49
N TYR A 115 -11.37 -4.03 -1.20
CA TYR A 115 -10.05 -4.40 -1.73
C TYR A 115 -8.90 -3.52 -1.24
N LYS A 116 -9.14 -2.24 -0.93
CA LYS A 116 -8.07 -1.29 -0.61
C LYS A 116 -7.29 -1.72 0.65
N GLY A 117 -5.97 -1.85 0.52
CA GLY A 117 -5.08 -2.31 1.59
C GLY A 117 -5.06 -3.82 1.84
N LEU A 118 -5.87 -4.62 1.14
CA LEU A 118 -5.83 -6.08 1.24
C LEU A 118 -4.59 -6.66 0.56
N ASP A 119 -4.19 -7.85 0.99
CA ASP A 119 -3.18 -8.65 0.32
C ASP A 119 -3.72 -9.20 -1.01
N ILE A 120 -2.91 -9.15 -2.07
CA ILE A 120 -3.27 -9.68 -3.38
C ILE A 120 -3.67 -11.16 -3.34
N THR A 121 -3.06 -11.95 -2.44
CA THR A 121 -3.42 -13.36 -2.22
C THR A 121 -4.87 -13.48 -1.78
N THR A 122 -5.26 -12.70 -0.77
CA THR A 122 -6.62 -12.71 -0.22
C THR A 122 -7.62 -12.24 -1.26
N PHE A 123 -7.30 -11.16 -1.96
CA PHE A 123 -8.19 -10.61 -2.97
C PHE A 123 -8.42 -11.55 -4.16
N ILE A 124 -7.40 -12.26 -4.62
CA ILE A 124 -7.55 -13.28 -5.67
C ILE A 124 -8.49 -14.40 -5.21
N ASN A 125 -8.30 -14.92 -3.98
CA ASN A 125 -9.17 -15.96 -3.43
C ASN A 125 -10.63 -15.47 -3.33
N GLN A 126 -10.85 -14.26 -2.82
CA GLN A 126 -12.19 -13.65 -2.72
C GLN A 126 -12.82 -13.40 -4.09
N THR A 127 -12.01 -13.01 -5.08
CA THR A 127 -12.48 -12.79 -6.46
C THR A 127 -12.96 -14.09 -7.08
N VAL A 128 -12.23 -15.19 -6.87
CA VAL A 128 -12.63 -16.53 -7.34
C VAL A 128 -13.89 -17.00 -6.64
N GLU A 129 -13.97 -16.88 -5.31
CA GLU A 129 -15.14 -17.27 -4.51
C GLU A 129 -16.40 -16.48 -4.93
N GLU A 130 -16.30 -15.15 -5.04
CA GLU A 130 -17.42 -14.32 -5.46
C GLU A 130 -17.81 -14.61 -6.93
N SER A 131 -16.85 -14.95 -7.79
CA SER A 131 -17.14 -15.38 -9.17
C SER A 131 -17.91 -16.69 -9.23
N GLN A 132 -17.62 -17.66 -8.35
CA GLN A 132 -18.39 -18.90 -8.25
C GLN A 132 -19.82 -18.63 -7.76
N LYS A 133 -19.94 -17.81 -6.70
CA LYS A 133 -21.24 -17.44 -6.11
C LYS A 133 -22.15 -16.71 -7.09
N LEU A 134 -21.60 -15.83 -7.93
CA LEU A 134 -22.36 -15.13 -8.98
C LEU A 134 -22.58 -15.96 -10.25
N GLY A 135 -22.05 -17.19 -10.31
CA GLY A 135 -22.20 -18.10 -11.44
C GLY A 135 -21.31 -17.80 -12.64
N PHE A 136 -20.30 -16.92 -12.48
CA PHE A 136 -19.32 -16.59 -13.51
C PHE A 136 -18.23 -17.67 -13.65
N LEU A 137 -17.95 -18.40 -12.57
CA LEU A 137 -16.95 -19.47 -12.57
C LEU A 137 -17.60 -20.81 -12.20
N LYS A 138 -17.54 -21.77 -13.11
CA LYS A 138 -17.90 -23.17 -12.88
C LYS A 138 -16.64 -24.02 -12.64
N GLU A 139 -16.82 -25.26 -12.20
CA GLU A 139 -15.70 -26.14 -11.83
C GLU A 139 -14.67 -26.36 -12.94
N ASP A 140 -15.08 -26.46 -14.20
CA ASP A 140 -14.15 -26.69 -15.33
C ASP A 140 -13.70 -25.41 -16.05
N ASP A 141 -14.11 -24.25 -15.55
CA ASP A 141 -13.74 -22.97 -16.13
C ASP A 141 -12.30 -22.58 -15.74
N ALA A 142 -11.69 -21.72 -16.54
CA ALA A 142 -10.30 -21.31 -16.38
C ALA A 142 -10.19 -19.87 -15.85
N VAL A 143 -9.21 -19.66 -14.97
CA VAL A 143 -8.82 -18.35 -14.44
C VAL A 143 -7.45 -18.00 -15.02
N ILE A 144 -7.36 -16.89 -15.74
CA ILE A 144 -6.08 -16.34 -16.20
C ILE A 144 -5.64 -15.24 -15.24
N ILE A 145 -4.43 -15.36 -14.70
CA ILE A 145 -3.80 -14.32 -13.88
C ILE A 145 -2.60 -13.77 -14.63
N THR A 146 -2.68 -12.51 -15.06
CA THR A 146 -1.59 -11.85 -15.79
C THR A 146 -0.88 -10.83 -14.90
N THR A 147 0.44 -10.92 -14.77
CA THR A 147 1.24 -9.97 -13.99
C THR A 147 2.08 -9.08 -14.92
N VAL A 148 1.99 -7.76 -14.72
CA VAL A 148 2.81 -6.73 -15.37
C VAL A 148 3.66 -6.04 -14.30
N PRO A 149 4.93 -6.43 -14.12
CA PRO A 149 5.81 -5.79 -13.14
C PRO A 149 6.27 -4.42 -13.64
N ILE A 150 6.15 -3.39 -12.80
CA ILE A 150 6.77 -2.07 -13.01
C ILE A 150 8.18 -2.06 -12.40
N LYS A 151 8.30 -2.66 -11.21
CA LYS A 151 9.56 -2.82 -10.48
C LYS A 151 9.71 -4.26 -10.02
N ASN A 152 10.94 -4.68 -9.81
CA ASN A 152 11.21 -6.03 -9.33
C ASN A 152 10.80 -6.17 -7.84
N SER A 153 9.93 -7.14 -7.54
CA SER A 153 9.59 -7.53 -6.17
C SER A 153 9.32 -9.04 -6.13
N PRO A 154 10.22 -9.84 -5.54
CA PRO A 154 10.04 -11.28 -5.40
C PRO A 154 8.77 -11.66 -4.63
N ILE A 155 8.39 -10.83 -3.65
CA ILE A 155 7.22 -11.02 -2.77
C ILE A 155 5.93 -11.14 -3.60
N ILE A 156 5.80 -10.36 -4.66
CA ILE A 156 4.61 -10.37 -5.52
C ILE A 156 4.43 -11.75 -6.17
N ASN A 157 5.50 -12.31 -6.75
CA ASN A 157 5.44 -13.63 -7.36
C ASN A 157 5.08 -14.71 -6.34
N GLU A 158 5.65 -14.65 -5.13
CA GLU A 158 5.34 -15.58 -4.05
C GLU A 158 3.86 -15.52 -3.63
N GLN A 159 3.30 -14.32 -3.46
CA GLN A 159 1.89 -14.12 -3.11
C GLN A 159 0.95 -14.62 -4.21
N ILE A 160 1.25 -14.37 -5.49
CA ILE A 160 0.47 -14.91 -6.61
C ILE A 160 0.49 -16.45 -6.59
N GLN A 161 1.66 -17.07 -6.40
CA GLN A 161 1.77 -18.53 -6.29
C GLN A 161 1.03 -19.08 -5.08
N LYS A 162 1.09 -18.38 -3.94
CA LYS A 162 0.32 -18.74 -2.74
C LYS A 162 -1.19 -18.69 -3.02
N ALA A 163 -1.67 -17.69 -3.76
CA ALA A 163 -3.09 -17.58 -4.12
C ALA A 163 -3.53 -18.77 -4.99
N ILE A 164 -2.74 -19.11 -6.01
CA ILE A 164 -2.98 -20.24 -6.90
C ILE A 164 -3.05 -21.55 -6.12
N ASN A 165 -2.11 -21.77 -5.20
CA ASN A 165 -2.09 -22.95 -4.36
C ASN A 165 -3.30 -23.03 -3.43
N ASN A 166 -3.78 -21.89 -2.90
CA ASN A 166 -4.98 -21.85 -2.09
C ASN A 166 -6.23 -22.23 -2.90
N ILE A 167 -6.38 -21.66 -4.11
CA ILE A 167 -7.52 -21.98 -4.99
C ILE A 167 -7.51 -23.47 -5.33
N LYS A 168 -6.37 -24.03 -5.75
CA LYS A 168 -6.25 -25.45 -6.12
C LYS A 168 -6.55 -26.42 -4.97
N LYS A 169 -6.34 -26.00 -3.71
CA LYS A 169 -6.69 -26.81 -2.53
C LYS A 169 -8.20 -26.86 -2.28
N ILE A 170 -8.91 -25.80 -2.61
CA ILE A 170 -10.35 -25.65 -2.34
C ILE A 170 -11.16 -26.17 -3.53
N ASN A 171 -10.72 -25.86 -4.74
CA ASN A 171 -11.35 -26.28 -5.98
C ASN A 171 -10.29 -26.87 -6.92
N THR A 172 -10.25 -28.20 -6.98
CA THR A 172 -9.26 -28.97 -7.74
C THR A 172 -9.50 -28.92 -9.25
N ASN A 173 -10.72 -28.58 -9.68
CA ASN A 173 -11.14 -28.65 -11.09
C ASN A 173 -10.88 -27.33 -11.82
N VAL A 174 -10.89 -26.20 -11.09
CA VAL A 174 -10.64 -24.88 -11.68
C VAL A 174 -9.22 -24.83 -12.25
N GLN A 175 -9.15 -24.56 -13.54
CA GLN A 175 -7.87 -24.42 -14.24
C GLN A 175 -7.33 -23.01 -13.99
N ILE A 176 -6.04 -22.88 -13.66
CA ILE A 176 -5.41 -21.58 -13.46
C ILE A 176 -4.20 -21.46 -14.37
N GLU A 177 -4.24 -20.47 -15.26
CA GLU A 177 -3.14 -20.12 -16.14
C GLU A 177 -2.51 -18.81 -15.67
N THR A 178 -1.19 -18.79 -15.52
CA THR A 178 -0.44 -17.57 -15.17
C THR A 178 0.31 -17.05 -16.37
N LEU A 179 0.13 -15.77 -16.68
CA LEU A 179 0.85 -15.08 -17.74
C LEU A 179 1.72 -13.97 -17.15
N LYS A 180 2.85 -13.73 -17.80
CA LYS A 180 3.67 -12.53 -17.57
C LYS A 180 3.57 -11.63 -18.77
N SER A 181 3.47 -10.33 -18.53
CA SER A 181 3.39 -9.31 -19.56
C SER A 181 4.26 -8.10 -19.17
N ASN A 182 4.32 -7.09 -20.04
CA ASN A 182 5.13 -5.89 -19.87
C ASN A 182 4.30 -4.63 -20.13
N GLU A 183 4.86 -3.46 -19.85
CA GLU A 183 4.14 -2.19 -19.98
C GLU A 183 3.68 -1.92 -21.42
N THR A 184 4.49 -2.31 -22.43
CA THR A 184 4.13 -2.13 -23.85
C THR A 184 2.87 -2.91 -24.21
N GLN A 185 2.79 -4.19 -23.83
CA GLN A 185 1.61 -5.03 -24.05
C GLN A 185 0.41 -4.56 -23.24
N ARG A 186 0.64 -4.03 -22.03
CA ARG A 186 -0.41 -3.40 -21.23
C ARG A 186 -1.03 -2.20 -21.93
N GLU A 187 -0.20 -1.32 -22.48
CA GLU A 187 -0.68 -0.13 -23.19
C GLU A 187 -1.39 -0.50 -24.50
N GLU A 188 -0.95 -1.56 -25.19
CA GLU A 188 -1.70 -2.10 -26.32
C GLU A 188 -3.08 -2.62 -25.88
N ALA A 189 -3.14 -3.45 -24.84
CA ALA A 189 -4.39 -4.01 -24.33
C ALA A 189 -5.38 -2.92 -23.89
N LYS A 190 -4.90 -1.86 -23.23
CA LYS A 190 -5.73 -0.71 -22.86
C LYS A 190 -6.34 0.03 -24.06
N LYS A 191 -5.59 0.23 -25.15
CA LYS A 191 -6.12 0.88 -26.36
C LYS A 191 -7.29 0.09 -26.94
N GLU A 192 -7.18 -1.23 -26.87
CA GLU A 192 -8.20 -2.19 -27.29
C GLU A 192 -9.27 -2.42 -26.21
N LYS A 193 -9.15 -1.77 -25.05
CA LYS A 193 -10.01 -1.88 -23.87
C LYS A 193 -10.09 -3.29 -23.28
N VAL A 194 -9.12 -4.16 -23.52
CA VAL A 194 -9.06 -5.54 -23.01
C VAL A 194 -7.97 -5.69 -21.95
N SER A 195 -7.94 -6.83 -21.25
CA SER A 195 -6.80 -7.16 -20.39
C SER A 195 -5.60 -7.66 -21.22
N PRO A 196 -4.36 -7.54 -20.71
CA PRO A 196 -3.19 -8.10 -21.37
C PRO A 196 -3.28 -9.63 -21.53
N GLY A 197 -3.89 -10.32 -20.56
CA GLY A 197 -4.11 -11.76 -20.64
C GLY A 197 -4.99 -12.15 -21.82
N ARG A 198 -6.12 -11.45 -22.00
CA ARG A 198 -7.02 -11.68 -23.14
C ARG A 198 -6.33 -11.44 -24.48
N LEU A 199 -5.54 -10.37 -24.58
CA LEU A 199 -4.79 -10.05 -25.79
C LEU A 199 -3.74 -11.12 -26.13
N ILE A 200 -3.00 -11.60 -25.12
CA ILE A 200 -1.99 -12.66 -25.30
C ILE A 200 -2.65 -13.97 -25.76
N ILE A 201 -3.76 -14.37 -25.13
CA ILE A 201 -4.50 -15.57 -25.54
C ILE A 201 -5.04 -15.43 -26.97
N TRP A 202 -5.55 -14.26 -27.34
CA TRP A 202 -5.99 -14.00 -28.71
C TRP A 202 -4.86 -14.10 -29.73
N GLN A 203 -3.68 -13.55 -29.44
CA GLN A 203 -2.52 -13.65 -30.32
C GLN A 203 -2.10 -15.11 -30.51
N LYS A 204 -1.99 -15.87 -29.42
CA LYS A 204 -1.67 -17.30 -29.47
C LYS A 204 -2.72 -18.11 -30.24
N ALA A 205 -4.01 -17.83 -30.03
CA ALA A 205 -5.09 -18.50 -30.73
C ALA A 205 -5.07 -18.19 -32.24
N LYS A 206 -4.72 -16.96 -32.62
CA LYS A 206 -4.55 -16.57 -34.02
C LYS A 206 -3.39 -17.29 -34.70
N GLU A 207 -2.26 -17.46 -34.01
CA GLU A 207 -1.13 -18.29 -34.50
C GLU A 207 -1.55 -19.74 -34.73
N GLU A 208 -2.51 -20.21 -33.93
CA GLU A 208 -3.17 -21.49 -34.08
C GLU A 208 -4.32 -21.48 -35.10
N GLY A 209 -4.47 -20.44 -35.92
CA GLY A 209 -5.52 -20.37 -36.96
C GLY A 209 -6.95 -20.31 -36.41
N ILE A 210 -7.13 -19.93 -35.14
CA ILE A 210 -8.44 -19.63 -34.54
C ILE A 210 -8.67 -18.13 -34.69
N GLU A 211 -9.56 -17.75 -35.58
CA GLU A 211 -9.86 -16.34 -35.84
C GLU A 211 -11.10 -15.88 -35.09
N ILE A 212 -10.91 -14.97 -34.13
CA ILE A 212 -11.99 -14.24 -33.48
C ILE A 212 -11.74 -12.73 -33.65
N PRO A 213 -12.76 -11.94 -34.02
CA PRO A 213 -12.64 -10.48 -34.09
C PRO A 213 -12.17 -9.87 -32.77
N LYS A 214 -11.21 -8.95 -32.83
CA LYS A 214 -10.55 -8.36 -31.65
C LYS A 214 -11.53 -7.60 -30.75
N ASP A 215 -12.57 -7.00 -31.33
CA ASP A 215 -13.64 -6.27 -30.64
C ASP A 215 -14.52 -7.19 -29.76
N LYS A 216 -14.57 -8.49 -30.05
CA LYS A 216 -15.29 -9.47 -29.23
C LYS A 216 -14.53 -9.92 -27.99
N LEU A 217 -13.25 -9.55 -27.83
CA LEU A 217 -12.44 -10.01 -26.69
C LEU A 217 -12.94 -9.54 -25.34
N ASN A 218 -13.69 -8.43 -25.27
CA ASN A 218 -14.31 -7.97 -24.04
C ASN A 218 -15.63 -8.66 -23.70
N ASN A 219 -16.26 -9.32 -24.67
CA ASN A 219 -17.44 -10.12 -24.42
C ASN A 219 -17.04 -11.43 -23.70
N SER A 220 -17.65 -11.67 -22.55
CA SER A 220 -17.34 -12.82 -21.69
C SER A 220 -17.56 -14.16 -22.39
N GLU A 221 -18.63 -14.31 -23.17
CA GLU A 221 -18.96 -15.55 -23.89
C GLU A 221 -17.99 -15.79 -25.04
N SER A 222 -17.74 -14.78 -25.88
CA SER A 222 -16.80 -14.88 -27.00
C SER A 222 -15.37 -15.18 -26.52
N PHE A 223 -14.94 -14.57 -25.41
CA PHE A 223 -13.64 -14.88 -24.84
C PHE A 223 -13.58 -16.30 -24.24
N LYS A 224 -14.67 -16.77 -23.62
CA LYS A 224 -14.77 -18.15 -23.14
C LYS A 224 -14.64 -19.16 -24.28
N GLU A 225 -15.33 -18.93 -25.40
CA GLU A 225 -15.23 -19.76 -26.61
C GLU A 225 -13.80 -19.76 -27.18
N LEU A 226 -13.17 -18.58 -27.27
CA LEU A 226 -11.77 -18.45 -27.71
C LEU A 226 -10.84 -19.31 -26.85
N GLN A 227 -10.95 -19.18 -25.53
CA GLN A 227 -10.11 -19.89 -24.59
C GLN A 227 -10.30 -21.41 -24.71
N GLN A 228 -11.56 -21.88 -24.78
CA GLN A 228 -11.86 -23.30 -24.94
C GLN A 228 -11.35 -23.86 -26.26
N ALA A 229 -11.54 -23.14 -27.37
CA ALA A 229 -11.03 -23.54 -28.68
C ALA A 229 -9.51 -23.62 -28.69
N TYR A 230 -8.84 -22.62 -28.10
CA TYR A 230 -7.38 -22.59 -27.97
C TYR A 230 -6.87 -23.77 -27.13
N THR A 231 -7.41 -23.97 -25.93
CA THR A 231 -7.02 -25.08 -25.05
C THR A 231 -7.25 -26.44 -25.69
N LYS A 232 -8.37 -26.64 -26.41
CA LYS A 232 -8.63 -27.88 -27.15
C LYS A 232 -7.55 -28.14 -28.20
N LYS A 233 -7.20 -27.14 -28.99
CA LYS A 233 -6.20 -27.25 -30.06
C LYS A 233 -4.80 -27.57 -29.52
N ILE A 234 -4.42 -26.98 -28.39
CA ILE A 234 -3.15 -27.30 -27.72
C ILE A 234 -3.14 -28.76 -27.22
N LYS A 235 -4.25 -29.23 -26.61
CA LYS A 235 -4.37 -30.63 -26.17
C LYS A 235 -4.29 -31.63 -27.32
N GLU A 236 -4.91 -31.33 -28.46
CA GLU A 236 -4.84 -32.17 -29.67
C GLU A 236 -3.39 -32.30 -30.16
N LYS A 237 -2.64 -31.19 -30.24
CA LYS A 237 -1.20 -31.21 -30.59
C LYS A 237 -0.35 -32.02 -29.62
N GLU A 238 -0.61 -31.90 -28.31
CA GLU A 238 0.11 -32.69 -27.30
C GLU A 238 -0.14 -34.20 -27.45
N ILE A 239 -1.35 -34.59 -27.85
CA ILE A 239 -1.71 -35.99 -28.12
C ILE A 239 -1.02 -36.48 -29.40
N GLU A 240 -1.01 -35.68 -30.47
CA GLU A 240 -0.32 -35.99 -31.72
C GLU A 240 1.19 -36.16 -31.52
N MET A 241 1.82 -35.29 -30.72
CA MET A 241 3.25 -35.40 -30.39
C MET A 241 3.57 -36.61 -29.51
N LYS A 242 2.68 -37.02 -28.60
CA LYS A 242 2.85 -38.22 -27.77
C LYS A 242 2.69 -39.54 -28.56
N ASN A 243 1.96 -39.52 -29.66
CA ASN A 243 1.74 -40.70 -30.51
C ASN A 243 2.84 -40.89 -31.58
N PHE A 244 3.82 -39.98 -31.66
CA PHE A 244 4.98 -40.12 -32.54
C PHE A 244 6.07 -40.97 -31.86
N ASN A 245 5.96 -42.30 -31.97
CA ASN A 245 7.07 -43.20 -31.68
C ASN A 245 8.15 -43.04 -32.77
N PRO A 246 9.42 -42.73 -32.46
CA PRO A 246 10.49 -42.80 -33.46
C PRO A 246 10.66 -44.25 -33.92
N PRO A 247 11.02 -44.51 -35.21
CA PRO A 247 11.22 -45.87 -35.69
C PRO A 247 12.35 -46.55 -34.90
N ASN A 248 12.06 -47.74 -34.35
CA ASN A 248 13.03 -48.60 -33.70
C ASN A 248 14.18 -48.89 -34.68
N LYS A 249 15.40 -48.46 -34.34
CA LYS A 249 16.62 -48.94 -34.99
C LYS A 249 17.05 -50.24 -34.32
N GLU A 250 16.40 -51.32 -34.69
CA GLU A 250 16.98 -52.66 -34.58
C GLU A 250 17.26 -53.12 -36.01
N ASP A 251 18.46 -52.79 -36.49
CA ASP A 251 19.20 -53.57 -37.50
C ASP A 251 20.51 -52.83 -37.81
N GLU A 252 21.56 -53.19 -37.06
CA GLU A 252 22.93 -53.31 -37.62
C GLU A 252 23.84 -53.93 -36.54
N LYS A 253 23.95 -55.26 -36.58
CA LYS A 253 25.09 -55.99 -36.02
C LYS A 253 26.09 -56.29 -37.14
N ASN A 254 27.37 -56.19 -36.77
CA ASN A 254 28.59 -56.65 -37.44
C ASN A 254 29.13 -55.81 -38.61
N TYR A 255 30.26 -55.14 -38.38
CA TYR A 255 31.58 -55.74 -38.65
C TYR A 255 32.70 -55.02 -37.88
N ASP A 256 33.59 -55.83 -37.30
CA ASP A 256 34.72 -55.45 -36.46
C ASP A 256 36.03 -55.31 -37.28
N ASN A 257 36.92 -54.41 -36.83
CA ASN A 257 38.39 -54.33 -37.09
C ASN A 257 38.87 -53.94 -38.52
N LYS A 258 39.96 -53.17 -38.76
CA LYS A 258 41.15 -52.80 -37.96
C LYS A 258 41.94 -51.66 -38.66
N ASN A 259 42.70 -50.89 -37.86
CA ASN A 259 43.93 -50.11 -38.16
C ASN A 259 43.81 -48.77 -38.91
N LYS A 260 44.02 -47.64 -38.21
CA LYS A 260 45.29 -46.91 -37.96
C LYS A 260 45.82 -46.17 -39.20
N SER A 261 45.76 -44.83 -39.21
CA SER A 261 46.86 -43.98 -38.71
C SER A 261 46.65 -42.49 -39.04
N SER A 262 47.04 -41.66 -38.07
CA SER A 262 47.67 -40.33 -38.20
C SER A 262 46.82 -39.06 -38.31
N ASN A 263 46.80 -38.34 -37.17
CA ASN A 263 47.05 -36.90 -36.95
C ASN A 263 46.19 -35.87 -37.70
N SER A 264 45.70 -34.79 -37.10
CA SER A 264 45.87 -34.09 -35.81
C SER A 264 44.84 -32.93 -35.91
N SER A 265 44.22 -32.35 -34.89
CA SER A 265 44.52 -32.15 -33.48
C SER A 265 43.14 -31.83 -32.87
N GLU A 266 42.69 -32.54 -31.85
CA GLU A 266 42.99 -32.25 -30.44
C GLU A 266 42.42 -30.91 -29.93
N ILE A 267 41.72 -30.83 -28.78
CA ILE A 267 41.11 -31.82 -27.90
C ILE A 267 40.40 -31.06 -26.75
N LYS A 268 39.34 -31.69 -26.21
CA LYS A 268 38.93 -31.75 -24.77
C LYS A 268 38.30 -30.49 -24.10
N ASN A 269 37.33 -30.62 -23.20
CA ASN A 269 36.84 -31.81 -22.47
C ASN A 269 35.45 -31.64 -21.84
N LYS A 270 34.75 -32.79 -21.76
CA LYS A 270 33.65 -33.14 -20.84
C LYS A 270 34.08 -32.92 -19.37
N SER A 271 33.21 -32.40 -18.49
CA SER A 271 32.08 -33.05 -17.80
C SER A 271 32.49 -34.08 -16.73
N ASN A 272 32.20 -33.74 -15.47
CA ASN A 272 31.35 -34.47 -14.50
C ASN A 272 31.93 -34.72 -13.11
N ASN A 273 31.08 -34.36 -12.13
CA ASN A 273 30.75 -34.99 -10.84
C ASN A 273 31.91 -35.37 -9.88
N GLU A 274 31.83 -35.12 -8.57
CA GLU A 274 30.81 -35.60 -7.62
C GLU A 274 30.78 -34.80 -6.30
N LYS A 275 29.70 -35.06 -5.55
CA LYS A 275 29.36 -34.75 -4.14
C LYS A 275 30.52 -34.67 -3.13
N ILE A 276 30.33 -33.89 -2.05
CA ILE A 276 30.21 -34.36 -0.65
C ILE A 276 29.85 -33.18 0.30
N LYS A 277 29.13 -33.52 1.36
CA LYS A 277 28.63 -32.75 2.51
C LYS A 277 29.71 -32.03 3.34
N GLY A 278 29.33 -31.03 4.13
CA GLY A 278 30.08 -30.62 5.32
C GLY A 278 29.60 -29.29 5.94
N GLU A 279 29.46 -29.28 7.26
CA GLU A 279 28.84 -28.26 8.12
C GLU A 279 29.68 -26.98 8.36
N ASN A 280 29.01 -25.99 8.97
CA ASN A 280 29.54 -24.98 9.90
C ASN A 280 30.51 -23.93 9.33
N SER A 281 30.57 -22.69 9.80
CA SER A 281 29.86 -21.90 10.79
C SER A 281 30.35 -20.44 10.63
N ASP A 282 29.70 -19.54 11.36
CA ASP A 282 30.27 -18.28 11.86
C ASP A 282 30.46 -17.10 10.90
N ASN A 283 29.52 -16.17 11.05
CA ASN A 283 29.76 -14.80 11.51
C ASN A 283 31.09 -14.14 11.10
N PHE A 284 30.97 -13.11 10.26
CA PHE A 284 31.71 -11.88 10.51
C PHE A 284 30.78 -10.68 10.28
N SER A 285 30.35 -10.11 11.41
CA SER A 285 30.08 -8.70 11.54
C SER A 285 31.29 -7.91 11.09
N ASP A 286 31.14 -6.92 10.21
CA ASP A 286 31.75 -5.66 10.56
C ASP A 286 31.05 -4.44 9.96
N PHE A 287 30.96 -3.46 10.84
CA PHE A 287 30.59 -2.09 10.60
C PHE A 287 31.45 -1.46 9.49
N ASN A 288 30.85 -0.58 8.70
CA ASN A 288 31.53 0.67 8.41
C ASN A 288 30.52 1.81 8.24
N GLN A 289 30.56 2.68 9.24
CA GLN A 289 30.04 4.02 9.29
C GLN A 289 31.19 4.96 8.90
N GLN A 290 30.94 5.88 7.96
CA GLN A 290 31.60 7.18 7.71
C GLN A 290 31.09 7.63 6.32
N LYS A 291 30.79 8.89 6.02
CA LYS A 291 31.06 10.17 6.70
C LYS A 291 30.12 11.23 6.13
N GLU A 292 29.92 12.25 6.93
CA GLU A 292 29.41 13.56 6.58
C GLU A 292 30.24 14.21 5.48
N ASP A 293 29.60 15.06 4.67
CA ASP A 293 30.22 16.29 4.18
C ASP A 293 29.17 17.40 4.24
N GLU A 294 29.50 18.42 5.03
CA GLU A 294 28.83 19.71 5.11
C GLU A 294 29.08 20.51 3.83
N SER A 295 28.08 21.28 3.41
CA SER A 295 28.35 22.55 2.71
C SER A 295 27.35 23.60 3.15
N GLU A 296 27.91 24.67 3.69
CA GLU A 296 27.25 25.90 4.10
C GLU A 296 26.54 26.57 2.92
N ASN A 297 25.38 27.19 3.17
CA ASN A 297 25.18 28.53 2.64
C ASN A 297 24.30 29.40 3.54
N SER A 298 24.83 30.58 3.81
CA SER A 298 24.28 31.60 4.68
C SER A 298 23.08 32.32 4.07
N SER A 299 22.14 32.74 4.90
CA SER A 299 21.22 33.85 4.60
C SER A 299 20.75 34.48 5.91
N LYS A 300 21.37 35.61 6.25
CA LYS A 300 20.95 36.58 7.26
C LYS A 300 19.45 36.89 7.16
N LYS A 301 18.75 36.89 8.30
CA LYS A 301 17.65 37.84 8.55
C LYS A 301 17.62 38.23 10.03
N GLU A 302 17.54 39.53 10.22
CA GLU A 302 17.77 40.28 11.46
C GLU A 302 16.72 39.99 12.54
N SER A 303 17.23 39.79 13.74
CA SER A 303 16.52 39.77 15.01
C SER A 303 16.26 41.21 15.46
N THR A 304 14.99 41.62 15.55
CA THR A 304 14.57 42.77 16.34
C THR A 304 13.90 42.29 17.61
N THR A 305 14.64 42.37 18.71
CA THR A 305 14.18 42.07 20.06
C THR A 305 13.34 43.24 20.56
N LYS A 306 12.01 43.11 20.56
CA LYS A 306 11.12 43.98 21.35
C LYS A 306 10.88 43.33 22.70
N VAL A 307 11.40 43.96 23.73
CA VAL A 307 11.12 43.68 25.14
C VAL A 307 9.73 44.25 25.45
N GLU A 308 8.71 43.38 25.57
CA GLU A 308 7.38 43.77 26.05
C GLU A 308 7.28 43.63 27.57
N SER A 309 7.02 44.76 28.22
CA SER A 309 6.67 44.89 29.64
C SER A 309 5.18 44.56 29.84
N PRO A 310 4.77 43.79 30.86
CA PRO A 310 3.38 43.44 31.08
C PRO A 310 2.66 44.51 31.91
N TYR A 311 2.18 45.57 31.27
CA TYR A 311 1.10 46.41 31.81
C TYR A 311 -0.25 45.93 31.23
N CYS A 312 -1.08 45.31 32.07
CA CYS A 312 -2.46 44.99 31.73
C CYS A 312 -3.35 46.21 31.96
N ASN A 313 -3.81 46.82 30.85
CA ASN A 313 -4.88 47.81 30.81
C ASN A 313 -6.18 47.26 31.40
N SER A 314 -6.71 47.93 32.43
CA SER A 314 -8.12 47.88 32.80
C SER A 314 -8.92 48.81 31.88
N LYS A 315 -10.00 48.27 31.33
CA LYS A 315 -10.98 48.96 30.48
C LYS A 315 -11.66 50.10 31.24
N ASN A 316 -11.94 51.21 30.56
CA ASN A 316 -13.07 52.07 30.91
C ASN A 316 -14.35 51.50 30.30
N ALA A 317 -15.35 51.32 31.16
CA ALA A 317 -16.75 51.20 30.80
C ALA A 317 -17.31 52.59 30.48
N ASP A 318 -18.37 52.66 29.66
CA ASP A 318 -19.61 53.24 30.16
C ASP A 318 -20.82 53.08 29.22
N LYS A 319 -21.97 53.00 29.89
CA LYS A 319 -23.37 53.34 29.51
C LYS A 319 -24.40 52.26 29.13
N GLU A 320 -25.36 52.17 30.06
CA GLU A 320 -26.84 52.27 29.91
C GLU A 320 -27.58 51.06 29.31
N ILE A 321 -28.35 50.26 30.09
CA ILE A 321 -29.70 50.45 30.70
C ILE A 321 -30.85 50.02 29.75
N LYS A 322 -31.69 49.07 30.26
CA LYS A 322 -33.10 48.74 29.94
C LYS A 322 -33.37 47.98 28.61
N ASP A 323 -34.30 47.04 28.46
CA ASP A 323 -35.48 46.49 29.17
C ASP A 323 -35.55 44.97 28.83
N GLY A 324 -36.00 44.03 29.67
CA GLY A 324 -37.40 43.75 30.00
C GLY A 324 -37.87 42.43 29.34
N HIS A 325 -38.07 41.35 30.11
CA HIS A 325 -39.32 40.57 30.12
C HIS A 325 -39.31 39.38 31.09
N ASN A 326 -40.48 39.24 31.69
CA ASN A 326 -40.94 38.30 32.71
C ASN A 326 -41.03 36.83 32.27
N GLU A 327 -40.89 35.98 33.29
CA GLU A 327 -41.72 34.83 33.70
C GLU A 327 -42.68 34.16 32.70
N ASN A 328 -42.57 32.82 32.70
CA ASN A 328 -43.62 31.80 32.85
C ASN A 328 -45.00 32.07 32.23
N GLN A 329 -45.46 31.11 31.41
CA GLN A 329 -46.69 30.36 31.67
C GLN A 329 -46.80 29.12 30.77
N ASN A 330 -47.14 28.00 31.42
CA ASN A 330 -47.88 26.80 30.97
C ASN A 330 -47.52 26.08 29.67
#